data_AF-A0AAJ1QJL4-F1
#
_entry.id   AF-A0AAJ1QJL4-F1
#
_cell.length_a   1.000
_cell.length_b   1.000
_cell.length_c   1.000
_cell.angle_alpha   90.00
_cell.angle_beta   90.00
_cell.angle_gamma   90.00
#
_symmetry.space_group_name_H-M   'P 1'
#
loop_
_entity.id
_entity.type
_entity.pdbx_description
1 polymer ?
#
loop_
_entity_poly.entity_id
_entity_poly.type
_entity_poly.pdbx_seq_one_letter_code
_entity_poly.pdbx_strand_id
1 'polypeptide(L)'
;MGDNEIRKFRPVFVYANLENKKKLVQGLTEDRVKLIQELEKYRNVLSPFLINVLQTNIDQWEIEIHDWEEEIKKIEAEKESF
;
A
#
# COMPACT_ATOMS: atom_id res chain seq x y z
N MET A 1 23.16 0.03 -13.20
CA MET A 1 22.12 -0.58 -14.07
C MET A 1 21.08 -1.20 -13.15
N GLY A 2 19.83 -0.77 -13.09
CA GLY A 2 19.26 0.54 -13.36
C GLY A 2 18.46 0.88 -12.11
N ASP A 3 18.70 2.06 -11.55
CA ASP A 3 18.00 2.50 -10.35
C ASP A 3 16.50 2.52 -10.63
N ASN A 4 15.77 1.99 -9.67
CA ASN A 4 14.33 1.78 -9.65
C ASN A 4 13.59 3.13 -9.54
N GLU A 5 13.90 4.08 -10.43
CA GLU A 5 13.42 5.47 -10.45
C GLU A 5 11.90 5.60 -10.71
N ILE A 6 11.19 4.47 -10.84
CA ILE A 6 9.73 4.40 -10.98
C ILE A 6 9.06 3.90 -9.70
N ARG A 7 9.66 4.13 -8.52
CA ARG A 7 8.88 4.20 -7.27
C ARG A 7 8.77 5.65 -6.88
N LYS A 8 8.03 6.44 -7.68
CA LYS A 8 7.67 7.81 -7.32
C LYS A 8 6.80 7.76 -6.07
N PHE A 9 7.49 7.86 -4.95
CA PHE A 9 7.00 8.11 -3.61
C PHE A 9 5.75 8.97 -3.62
N ARG A 10 4.69 8.53 -2.92
CA ARG A 10 3.64 9.45 -2.51
C ARG A 10 4.27 10.43 -1.52
N PRO A 11 4.30 11.75 -1.81
CA PRO A 11 4.97 12.73 -0.94
C PRO A 11 4.47 12.66 0.51
N VAL A 12 3.20 12.29 0.69
CA VAL A 12 2.54 12.21 2.00
C VAL A 12 3.18 11.18 2.93
N PHE A 13 3.65 10.03 2.43
CA PHE A 13 4.26 9.01 3.28
C PHE A 13 5.70 9.38 3.67
N VAL A 14 6.50 9.87 2.72
CA VAL A 14 7.93 10.21 2.94
C VAL A 14 8.12 11.20 4.08
N TYR A 15 7.29 12.25 4.10
CA TYR A 15 7.39 13.34 5.07
C TYR A 15 6.55 13.12 6.34
N ALA A 16 5.84 12.00 6.45
CA ALA A 16 5.08 11.67 7.65
C ALA A 16 6.02 11.26 8.80
N ASN A 17 5.66 11.64 10.03
CA ASN A 17 6.30 11.08 11.21
C ASN A 17 5.95 9.58 11.36
N LEU A 18 6.68 8.85 12.21
CA LEU A 18 6.51 7.40 12.37
C LEU A 18 5.07 6.99 12.71
N GLU A 19 4.40 7.73 13.60
CA GLU A 19 3.00 7.44 13.97
C GLU A 19 2.04 7.62 12.79
N ASN A 20 2.22 8.70 12.02
CA ASN A 20 1.44 8.95 10.82
C ASN A 20 1.75 7.94 9.72
N LYS A 21 3.00 7.49 9.56
CA LYS A 21 3.35 6.38 8.64
C LYS A 21 2.58 5.11 8.99
N LYS A 22 2.54 4.72 10.28
CA LYS A 22 1.75 3.57 10.75
C LYS A 22 0.26 3.72 10.44
N LYS A 23 -0.32 4.90 10.70
CA LYS A 23 -1.73 5.18 10.40
C LYS A 23 -2.04 5.11 8.90
N LEU A 24 -1.12 5.60 8.05
CA LEU A 24 -1.27 5.53 6.59
C LEU A 24 -1.24 4.09 6.08
N VAL A 25 -0.30 3.27 6.57
CA VAL A 25 -0.26 1.84 6.26
C VAL A 25 -1.55 1.16 6.69
N GLN A 26 -1.99 1.39 7.93
CA GLN A 26 -3.23 0.80 8.44
C GLN A 26 -4.44 1.18 7.59
N GLY A 27 -4.61 2.47 7.27
CA GLY A 27 -5.72 2.94 6.47
C GLY A 27 -5.74 2.35 5.06
N LEU A 28 -4.57 2.30 4.39
CA LEU A 28 -4.45 1.69 3.07
C LEU A 28 -4.74 0.18 3.11
N THR A 29 -4.30 -0.52 4.16
CA THR A 29 -4.60 -1.94 4.37
C THR A 29 -6.11 -2.18 4.54
N GLU A 30 -6.78 -1.36 5.35
CA GLU A 30 -8.23 -1.44 5.54
C GLU A 30 -9.00 -1.18 4.23
N ASP A 31 -8.60 -0.17 3.47
CA ASP A 31 -9.22 0.16 2.18
C ASP A 31 -9.00 -0.93 1.13
N ARG A 32 -7.80 -1.54 1.10
CA ARG A 32 -7.51 -2.70 0.25
C ARG A 32 -8.43 -3.88 0.59
N VAL A 33 -8.60 -4.18 1.87
CA VAL A 33 -9.46 -5.29 2.33
C VAL A 33 -10.92 -5.03 1.94
N LYS A 34 -11.43 -3.80 2.16
CA LYS A 34 -12.79 -3.43 1.73
C LYS A 34 -12.97 -3.59 0.23
N LEU A 35 -12.00 -3.14 -0.57
CA LEU A 35 -12.06 -3.26 -2.03
C LEU A 35 -12.09 -4.72 -2.50
N ILE A 36 -11.31 -5.61 -1.86
CA ILE A 36 -11.36 -7.06 -2.14
C ILE A 36 -12.75 -7.62 -1.86
N GLN A 37 -13.33 -7.28 -0.70
CA GLN A 37 -14.67 -7.74 -0.30
C GLN A 37 -15.76 -7.24 -1.26
N GLU A 38 -15.70 -5.98 -1.66
CA GLU A 38 -16.64 -5.41 -2.63
C GLU A 38 -16.47 -6.04 -4.02
N LEU A 39 -15.22 -6.24 -4.47
CA LEU A 39 -14.95 -6.88 -5.75
C LEU A 39 -15.50 -8.31 -5.79
N GLU A 40 -15.36 -9.07 -4.71
CA GLU A 40 -15.92 -10.41 -4.59
C GLU A 40 -17.46 -10.38 -4.63
N LYS A 41 -18.09 -9.44 -3.91
CA LYS A 41 -19.55 -9.27 -3.89
C LYS A 41 -20.13 -8.90 -5.25
N TYR A 42 -19.44 -8.05 -6.02
CA TYR A 42 -19.94 -7.52 -7.30
C TYR A 42 -19.31 -8.18 -8.53
N ARG A 43 -18.52 -9.25 -8.36
CA ARG A 43 -17.76 -9.90 -9.44
C ARG A 43 -18.62 -10.31 -10.63
N ASN A 44 -19.85 -10.74 -10.38
CA ASN A 44 -20.75 -11.25 -11.43
C ASN A 44 -21.47 -10.14 -12.22
N VAL A 45 -21.43 -8.89 -11.73
CA VAL A 45 -22.10 -7.74 -12.38
C VAL A 45 -21.10 -6.75 -12.98
N LEU A 46 -19.82 -6.84 -12.63
CA LEU A 46 -18.76 -6.02 -13.19
C LEU A 46 -18.24 -6.61 -14.50
N SER A 47 -17.81 -5.72 -15.41
CA SER A 47 -17.15 -6.18 -16.63
C SER A 47 -15.77 -6.76 -16.32
N PRO A 48 -15.28 -7.73 -17.12
CA PRO A 48 -13.93 -8.27 -16.96
C PRO A 48 -12.83 -7.21 -16.97
N PHE A 49 -13.00 -6.14 -17.76
CA PHE A 49 -12.09 -5.00 -17.79
C PHE A 49 -12.03 -4.28 -16.44
N LEU A 50 -13.18 -3.96 -15.84
CA LEU A 50 -13.23 -3.30 -14.54
C LEU A 50 -12.65 -4.20 -13.44
N ILE A 51 -12.94 -5.50 -13.48
CA ILE A 51 -12.36 -6.47 -12.54
C ILE A 51 -10.83 -6.46 -12.62
N ASN A 52 -10.26 -6.49 -13.83
CA ASN A 52 -8.81 -6.44 -14.00
C ASN A 52 -8.20 -5.13 -13.48
N VAL A 53 -8.81 -3.98 -13.78
CA VAL A 53 -8.31 -2.67 -13.29
C VAL A 53 -8.31 -2.63 -11.76
N LEU A 54 -9.40 -3.09 -11.13
CA LEU A 54 -9.51 -3.12 -9.68
C LEU A 54 -8.51 -4.11 -9.06
N GLN A 55 -8.31 -5.27 -9.68
CA GLN A 55 -7.32 -6.25 -9.22
C GLN A 55 -5.90 -5.68 -9.31
N THR A 56 -5.54 -5.02 -10.42
CA THR A 56 -4.22 -4.37 -10.56
C THR A 56 -3.99 -3.30 -9.48
N ASN A 57 -5.03 -2.55 -9.11
CA ASN A 57 -4.93 -1.57 -8.02
C ASN A 57 -4.74 -2.23 -6.66
N ILE A 58 -5.43 -3.34 -6.38
CA ILE A 58 -5.26 -4.15 -5.15
C ILE A 58 -3.83 -4.67 -5.04
N ASP A 59 -3.29 -5.19 -6.14
CA ASP A 59 -1.94 -5.76 -6.20
C ASP A 59 -0.89 -4.64 -6.01
N GLN A 60 -1.09 -3.47 -6.61
CA GLN A 60 -0.22 -2.31 -6.44
C GLN A 60 -0.23 -1.82 -4.97
N TRP A 61 -1.39 -1.77 -4.32
CA TRP A 61 -1.48 -1.39 -2.91
C TRP A 61 -0.80 -2.39 -1.99
N GLU A 62 -0.84 -3.68 -2.30
CA GLU A 62 -0.10 -4.70 -1.54
C GLU A 62 1.41 -4.44 -1.53
N ILE A 63 1.96 -4.12 -2.71
CA ILE A 63 3.38 -3.77 -2.85
C ILE A 63 3.71 -2.50 -2.06
N GLU A 64 2.86 -1.45 -2.18
CA GLU A 64 3.05 -0.19 -1.44
C GLU A 64 3.02 -0.39 0.08
N ILE A 65 2.04 -1.16 0.58
CA ILE A 65 1.91 -1.50 2.01
C ILE A 65 3.18 -2.20 2.49
N HIS A 66 3.65 -3.21 1.76
CA HIS A 66 4.83 -3.97 2.12
C HIS A 66 6.09 -3.08 2.21
N ASP A 67 6.34 -2.25 1.18
CA ASP A 67 7.48 -1.33 1.16
C ASP A 67 7.44 -0.36 2.36
N TRP A 68 6.25 0.15 2.70
CA TRP A 68 6.06 1.06 3.83
C TRP A 68 6.24 0.38 5.19
N GLU A 69 5.77 -0.85 5.34
CA GLU A 69 6.00 -1.65 6.55
C GLU A 69 7.48 -1.94 6.76
N GLU A 70 8.24 -2.25 5.71
CA GLU A 70 9.68 -2.43 5.80
C GLU A 70 10.40 -1.13 6.22
N GLU A 71 9.98 0.02 5.68
CA GLU A 71 10.55 1.31 6.07
C GLU A 71 10.27 1.64 7.54
N ILE A 72 9.04 1.39 8.02
CA ILE A 72 8.67 1.56 9.42
C ILE A 72 9.55 0.68 10.32
N LYS A 73 9.71 -0.61 9.98
CA LYS A 73 10.55 -1.55 10.74
C LYS A 73 12.01 -1.08 10.83
N LYS A 74 12.56 -0.55 9.73
CA LYS A 74 13.93 0.01 9.72
C LYS A 74 14.06 1.20 10.69
N ILE A 75 13.11 2.13 10.64
CA ILE A 75 13.09 3.30 11.54
C ILE A 75 12.97 2.88 13.01
N GLU A 76 12.16 1.86 13.31
CA GLU A 76 11.99 1.35 14.67
C GLU A 76 13.26 0.67 15.19
N ALA A 77 13.90 -0.16 14.37
CA ALA A 77 15.16 -0.82 14.71
C ALA A 77 16.29 0.19 14.96
N GLU A 78 16.36 1.25 14.15
CA GLU A 78 17.32 2.34 14.36
C GLU A 78 17.07 3.05 15.70
N LYS A 79 15.82 3.27 16.11
CA LYS A 79 15.48 3.90 17.39
C LYS A 79 15.78 3.03 18.61
N GLU A 80 15.68 1.71 18.50
CA GLU A 80 16.02 0.77 19.59
C GLU A 80 17.53 0.57 19.75
N SER A 81 18.31 0.95 18.75
CA SER A 81 19.78 0.81 18.74
C SER A 81 20.52 1.98 19.41
N PHE A 82 19.80 3.01 19.88
CA PHE A 82 20.32 4.18 20.59
C PHE A 82 19.82 4.23 22.04
#